data_AF-X0VZE8-F1
#
_entry.id   AF-X0VZE8-F1
#
_cell.length_a   1.000
_cell.length_b   1.000
_cell.length_c   1.000
_cell.angle_alpha   90.00
_cell.angle_beta   90.00
_cell.angle_gamma   90.00
#
_symmetry.space_group_name_H-M   'P 1'
#
loop_
_entity.id
_entity.type
_entity.pdbx_description
1 polymer ?
#
loop_
_entity_poly.entity_id
_entity_poly.type
_entity_poly.pdbx_seq_one_letter_code
_entity_poly.pdbx_strand_id
1 'polypeptide(L)'
;PLEPIIDFLKNEGYQAIVCESGSILPLKLAAIRAGLGWQGKQSLLISKKYGTFLALGGVITNADLEHNTKDESNPCHNCDKCQKACPLAALDQPYVLNVKKCMSYLLQIENIPKKVQIVMENRIGDCEICQQACPWNKKHLDNPLATKMTEPFRKKIEDWEDFFYLPNLVALSEKGYREMLDHLNTGVPYKIFRRNVLIAMERAKKVGEMANK
;
A
#
# COMPACT_ATOMS: atom_id res chain seq x y z
N PRO A 1 5.59 2.94 -16.70
CA PRO A 1 5.40 1.59 -17.31
C PRO A 1 4.25 1.49 -18.34
N LEU A 2 3.40 2.52 -18.48
CA LEU A 2 2.31 2.54 -19.46
C LEU A 2 2.71 3.17 -20.80
N GLU A 3 3.89 3.80 -20.86
CA GLU A 3 4.41 4.55 -22.00
C GLU A 3 4.40 3.72 -23.30
N PRO A 4 4.89 2.46 -23.31
CA PRO A 4 4.85 1.65 -24.53
C PRO A 4 3.44 1.42 -25.09
N ILE A 5 2.41 1.36 -24.22
CA ILE A 5 1.01 1.16 -24.64
C ILE A 5 0.47 2.44 -25.27
N ILE A 6 0.78 3.59 -24.69
CA ILE A 6 0.36 4.90 -25.23
C ILE A 6 1.00 5.13 -26.59
N ASP A 7 2.30 4.88 -26.71
CA ASP A 7 3.06 5.11 -27.93
C ASP A 7 2.50 4.25 -29.06
N PHE A 8 2.20 2.99 -28.76
CA PHE A 8 1.50 2.09 -29.67
C PHE A 8 0.15 2.67 -30.12
N LEU A 9 -0.74 3.03 -29.18
CA LEU A 9 -2.06 3.56 -29.51
C LEU A 9 -2.01 4.84 -30.35
N LYS A 10 -1.07 5.75 -30.02
CA LYS A 10 -0.88 7.00 -30.77
C LYS A 10 -0.35 6.76 -32.17
N ASN A 11 0.57 5.81 -32.34
CA ASN A 11 1.09 5.44 -33.66
C ASN A 11 0.00 4.83 -34.56
N GLU A 12 -0.97 4.12 -33.97
CA GLU A 12 -2.17 3.63 -34.66
C GLU A 12 -3.24 4.72 -34.90
N GLY A 13 -2.97 5.98 -34.54
CA GLY A 13 -3.86 7.11 -34.78
C GLY A 13 -4.93 7.35 -33.70
N TYR A 14 -4.87 6.63 -32.57
CA TYR A 14 -5.79 6.81 -31.46
C TYR A 14 -5.32 7.88 -30.48
N GLN A 15 -6.28 8.50 -29.79
CA GLN A 15 -6.00 9.32 -28.62
C GLN A 15 -5.76 8.41 -27.42
N ALA A 16 -4.75 8.71 -26.60
CA ALA A 16 -4.42 7.93 -25.42
C ALA A 16 -3.87 8.83 -24.30
N ILE A 17 -4.42 8.70 -23.09
CA ILE A 17 -4.06 9.48 -21.90
C ILE A 17 -3.82 8.54 -20.72
N VAL A 18 -2.70 8.73 -20.02
CA VAL A 18 -2.37 7.97 -18.81
C VAL A 18 -3.19 8.41 -17.62
N CYS A 19 -3.67 7.43 -16.87
CA CYS A 19 -4.36 7.58 -15.62
C CYS A 19 -3.59 6.87 -14.51
N GLU A 20 -3.05 7.65 -13.57
CA GLU A 20 -2.37 7.17 -12.37
C GLU A 20 -3.08 7.69 -11.11
N SER A 21 -2.43 7.60 -9.95
CA SER A 21 -2.96 8.14 -8.70
C SER A 21 -3.32 9.62 -8.85
N GLY A 22 -4.52 10.00 -8.42
CA GLY A 22 -5.04 11.36 -8.57
C GLY A 22 -5.69 11.68 -9.93
N SER A 23 -5.72 10.73 -10.87
CA SER A 23 -6.45 10.88 -12.12
C SER A 23 -7.98 10.81 -11.94
N ILE A 24 -8.72 11.28 -12.95
CA ILE A 24 -10.19 11.23 -12.98
C ILE A 24 -10.77 9.82 -13.01
N LEU A 25 -9.96 8.83 -13.43
CA LEU A 25 -10.40 7.45 -13.57
C LEU A 25 -10.32 6.75 -12.21
N PRO A 26 -11.42 6.23 -11.65
CA PRO A 26 -11.36 5.40 -10.45
C PRO A 26 -10.72 4.04 -10.78
N LEU A 27 -9.38 3.99 -10.73
CA LEU A 27 -8.57 2.85 -11.19
C LEU A 27 -8.99 1.51 -10.59
N LYS A 28 -9.37 1.46 -9.31
CA LYS A 28 -9.87 0.23 -8.67
C LYS A 28 -11.15 -0.29 -9.33
N LEU A 29 -12.10 0.60 -9.63
CA LEU A 29 -13.36 0.21 -10.26
C LEU A 29 -13.13 -0.18 -11.72
N ALA A 30 -12.28 0.57 -12.43
CA ALA A 30 -11.88 0.22 -13.79
C ALA A 30 -11.22 -1.17 -13.85
N ALA A 31 -10.32 -1.47 -12.91
CA ALA A 31 -9.66 -2.77 -12.80
C ALA A 31 -10.64 -3.93 -12.54
N ILE A 32 -11.65 -3.73 -11.68
CA ILE A 32 -12.70 -4.72 -11.44
C ILE A 32 -13.47 -5.00 -12.74
N ARG A 33 -13.94 -3.95 -13.42
CA ARG A 33 -14.67 -4.07 -14.68
C ARG A 33 -13.83 -4.71 -15.80
N ALA A 34 -12.53 -4.47 -15.79
CA ALA A 34 -11.57 -5.10 -16.69
C ALA A 34 -11.27 -6.59 -16.35
N GLY A 35 -11.90 -7.15 -15.31
CA GLY A 35 -11.71 -8.55 -14.91
C GLY A 35 -10.39 -8.81 -14.17
N LEU A 36 -9.72 -7.78 -13.65
CA LEU A 36 -8.44 -7.96 -12.94
C LEU A 36 -8.61 -8.52 -11.53
N GLY A 37 -9.84 -8.54 -11.01
CA GLY A 37 -10.17 -9.06 -9.69
C GLY A 37 -11.48 -8.51 -9.12
N TRP A 38 -11.64 -8.61 -7.81
CA TRP A 38 -12.83 -8.18 -7.09
C TRP A 38 -12.46 -7.25 -5.92
N GLN A 39 -13.42 -6.50 -5.39
CA GLN A 39 -13.22 -5.71 -4.18
C GLN A 39 -13.26 -6.60 -2.94
N GLY A 40 -12.19 -6.61 -2.16
CA GLY A 40 -12.15 -7.26 -0.84
C GLY A 40 -12.86 -6.45 0.23
N LYS A 41 -13.22 -7.08 1.36
CA LYS A 41 -13.83 -6.39 2.51
C LYS A 41 -12.93 -5.31 3.12
N GLN A 42 -11.61 -5.39 2.89
CA GLN A 42 -10.62 -4.35 3.19
C GLN A 42 -10.61 -3.17 2.19
N SER A 43 -11.57 -3.11 1.27
CA SER A 43 -11.73 -2.10 0.23
C SER A 43 -10.64 -2.05 -0.86
N LEU A 44 -9.65 -2.94 -0.83
CA LEU A 44 -8.64 -3.10 -1.89
C LEU A 44 -9.13 -4.04 -3.00
N LEU A 45 -8.54 -3.91 -4.19
CA LEU A 45 -8.65 -4.92 -5.24
C LEU A 45 -7.92 -6.20 -4.81
N ILE A 46 -8.56 -7.35 -4.98
CA ILE A 46 -7.93 -8.66 -4.82
C ILE A 46 -7.93 -9.34 -6.18
N SER A 47 -6.74 -9.72 -6.66
CA SER A 47 -6.59 -10.59 -7.83
C SER A 47 -6.30 -12.03 -7.40
N LYS A 48 -6.74 -12.99 -8.21
CA LYS A 48 -6.45 -14.42 -7.98
C LYS A 48 -4.94 -14.72 -8.03
N LYS A 49 -4.22 -14.02 -8.90
CA LYS A 49 -2.80 -14.29 -9.16
C LYS A 49 -1.87 -13.60 -8.16
N TYR A 50 -2.15 -12.35 -7.80
CA TYR A 50 -1.23 -11.47 -7.06
C TYR A 50 -1.77 -11.02 -5.69
N GLY A 51 -2.97 -11.46 -5.29
CA GLY A 51 -3.62 -10.97 -4.09
C GLY A 51 -3.88 -9.47 -4.20
N THR A 52 -3.56 -8.71 -3.15
CA THR A 52 -3.68 -7.23 -3.14
C THR A 52 -2.39 -6.51 -3.46
N PHE A 53 -1.30 -7.20 -3.75
CA PHE A 53 0.01 -6.60 -4.02
C PHE A 53 0.12 -6.15 -5.48
N LEU A 54 -0.70 -5.16 -5.83
CA LEU A 54 -0.82 -4.58 -7.16
C LEU A 54 -0.77 -3.05 -7.08
N ALA A 55 0.03 -2.45 -7.94
CA ALA A 55 -0.13 -1.05 -8.31
C ALA A 55 -1.11 -0.99 -9.50
N LEU A 56 -2.01 0.00 -9.48
CA LEU A 56 -2.97 0.20 -10.55
C LEU A 56 -2.59 1.42 -11.38
N GLY A 57 -2.75 1.29 -12.69
CA GLY A 57 -2.67 2.36 -13.67
C GLY A 57 -3.63 2.04 -14.81
N GLY A 58 -3.96 3.03 -15.62
CA GLY A 58 -4.88 2.87 -16.74
C GLY A 58 -4.54 3.80 -17.88
N VAL A 59 -5.09 3.50 -19.06
CA VAL A 59 -5.04 4.38 -20.23
C VAL A 59 -6.47 4.61 -20.68
N ILE A 60 -6.87 5.88 -20.79
CA ILE A 60 -8.11 6.27 -21.46
C ILE A 60 -7.78 6.45 -22.93
N THR A 61 -8.55 5.79 -23.81
CA THR A 61 -8.36 5.86 -25.26
C THR A 61 -9.70 5.84 -25.99
N ASN A 62 -9.70 6.33 -27.24
CA ASN A 62 -10.82 6.21 -28.18
C ASN A 62 -10.69 5.01 -29.13
N ALA A 63 -9.70 4.14 -28.92
CA ALA A 63 -9.57 2.90 -29.67
C ALA A 63 -10.79 2.00 -29.49
N ASP A 64 -11.23 1.36 -30.57
CA ASP A 64 -12.33 0.39 -30.54
C ASP A 64 -11.77 -0.95 -30.03
N LEU A 65 -11.94 -1.21 -28.74
CA LEU A 65 -11.43 -2.38 -28.06
C LEU A 65 -12.58 -3.24 -27.55
N GLU A 66 -12.45 -4.56 -27.72
CA GLU A 66 -13.30 -5.49 -27.00
C GLU A 66 -13.12 -5.28 -25.50
N HIS A 67 -14.24 -5.23 -24.77
CA HIS A 67 -14.24 -5.02 -23.34
C HIS A 67 -14.76 -6.25 -22.61
N ASN A 68 -14.28 -6.42 -21.38
CA ASN A 68 -14.75 -7.48 -20.51
C ASN A 68 -16.24 -7.28 -20.17
N THR A 69 -17.02 -8.35 -20.29
CA THR A 69 -18.48 -8.32 -20.12
C THR A 69 -18.94 -8.93 -18.79
N LYS A 70 -18.04 -9.53 -18.01
CA LYS A 70 -18.36 -10.22 -16.76
C LYS A 70 -17.36 -9.90 -15.67
N ASP A 71 -17.85 -9.39 -14.55
CA ASP A 71 -17.02 -9.20 -13.37
C ASP A 71 -16.64 -10.55 -12.75
N GLU A 72 -15.46 -10.59 -12.13
CA GLU A 72 -15.03 -11.71 -11.32
C GLU A 72 -15.95 -11.89 -10.10
N SER A 73 -16.24 -13.15 -9.75
CA SER A 73 -16.98 -13.44 -8.53
C SER A 73 -16.23 -12.95 -7.28
N ASN A 74 -16.96 -12.58 -6.22
CA ASN A 74 -16.35 -12.17 -4.95
C ASN A 74 -16.31 -13.33 -3.93
N PRO A 75 -15.17 -14.00 -3.74
CA PRO A 75 -15.01 -15.13 -2.83
C PRO A 75 -14.76 -14.73 -1.37
N CYS A 76 -15.01 -13.48 -0.95
CA CYS A 76 -14.86 -13.12 0.46
C CYS A 76 -15.89 -13.83 1.36
N HIS A 77 -17.12 -14.08 0.86
CA HIS A 77 -18.20 -14.73 1.60
C HIS A 77 -18.30 -14.24 3.06
N ASN A 78 -18.27 -15.16 4.04
CA ASN A 78 -18.35 -14.87 5.48
C ASN A 78 -17.01 -14.51 6.13
N CYS A 79 -15.89 -14.49 5.38
CA CYS A 79 -14.58 -14.13 5.93
C CYS A 79 -14.57 -12.69 6.44
N ASP A 80 -14.06 -12.46 7.65
CA ASP A 80 -13.96 -11.14 8.29
C ASP A 80 -12.56 -10.87 8.88
N LYS A 81 -11.55 -11.66 8.48
CA LYS A 81 -10.18 -11.60 9.05
C LYS A 81 -9.56 -10.20 9.01
N CYS A 82 -9.66 -9.51 7.87
CA CYS A 82 -9.12 -8.15 7.72
C CYS A 82 -9.83 -7.13 8.62
N GLN A 83 -11.13 -7.32 8.85
CA GLN A 83 -11.93 -6.45 9.72
C GLN A 83 -11.54 -6.66 11.19
N LYS A 84 -11.45 -7.92 11.63
CA LYS A 84 -11.02 -8.30 12.99
C LYS A 84 -9.58 -7.89 13.30
N ALA A 85 -8.69 -7.97 12.31
CA ALA A 85 -7.28 -7.62 12.50
C ALA A 85 -7.04 -6.09 12.59
N CYS A 86 -7.98 -5.25 12.11
CA CYS A 86 -7.78 -3.81 12.09
C CYS A 86 -7.80 -3.20 13.51
N PRO A 87 -6.69 -2.68 14.04
CA PRO A 87 -6.60 -2.23 15.44
C PRO A 87 -7.42 -0.97 15.74
N LEU A 88 -7.81 -0.23 14.70
CA LEU A 88 -8.56 1.01 14.80
C LEU A 88 -10.02 0.87 14.34
N ALA A 89 -10.46 -0.34 13.97
CA ALA A 89 -11.79 -0.61 13.42
C ALA A 89 -12.14 0.33 12.24
N ALA A 90 -11.19 0.51 11.32
CA ALA A 90 -11.39 1.28 10.09
C ALA A 90 -12.22 0.54 9.03
N LEU A 91 -12.43 -0.76 9.24
CA LEU A 91 -13.17 -1.69 8.36
C LEU A 91 -14.37 -2.28 9.14
N ASP A 92 -15.11 -1.43 9.85
CA ASP A 92 -16.29 -1.83 10.64
C ASP A 92 -17.45 -2.28 9.76
N GLN A 93 -17.54 -1.78 8.53
CA GLN A 93 -18.46 -2.23 7.49
C GLN A 93 -17.72 -2.94 6.35
N PRO A 94 -18.21 -4.08 5.85
CA PRO A 94 -17.56 -4.79 4.76
C PRO A 94 -17.49 -3.91 3.51
N TYR A 95 -16.33 -3.91 2.85
CA TYR A 95 -16.06 -3.17 1.60
C TYR A 95 -15.92 -1.65 1.76
N VAL A 96 -16.16 -1.10 2.95
CA VAL A 96 -16.10 0.34 3.24
C VAL A 96 -14.91 0.63 4.14
N LEU A 97 -14.05 1.55 3.72
CA LEU A 97 -12.93 2.05 4.51
C LEU A 97 -13.29 3.38 5.15
N ASN A 98 -13.24 3.46 6.48
CA ASN A 98 -13.29 4.72 7.19
C ASN A 98 -11.87 5.32 7.28
N VAL A 99 -11.55 6.23 6.36
CA VAL A 99 -10.22 6.86 6.27
C VAL A 99 -9.83 7.61 7.54
N LYS A 100 -10.78 8.18 8.28
CA LYS A 100 -10.54 8.89 9.55
C LYS A 100 -10.07 7.96 10.67
N LYS A 101 -10.24 6.64 10.51
CA LYS A 101 -9.75 5.60 11.42
C LYS A 101 -8.59 4.79 10.82
N CYS A 102 -8.29 4.95 9.53
CA CYS A 102 -7.29 4.13 8.85
C CYS A 102 -5.88 4.49 9.31
N MET A 103 -5.12 3.51 9.84
CA MET A 103 -3.76 3.75 10.34
C MET A 103 -2.83 4.27 9.25
N SER A 104 -2.88 3.67 8.05
CA SER A 104 -2.10 4.12 6.87
C SER A 104 -2.28 5.62 6.61
N TYR A 105 -3.54 6.07 6.50
CA TYR A 105 -3.86 7.50 6.31
C TYR A 105 -3.41 8.36 7.51
N LEU A 106 -3.70 7.91 8.74
CA LEU A 106 -3.40 8.68 9.95
C LEU A 106 -1.89 8.82 10.21
N LEU A 107 -1.05 7.92 9.70
CA LEU A 107 0.40 8.05 9.73
C LEU A 107 0.90 9.18 8.82
N GLN A 108 0.16 9.55 7.77
CA GLN A 108 0.58 10.51 6.76
C GLN A 108 0.06 11.94 6.96
N ILE A 109 -0.86 12.16 7.90
CA ILE A 109 -1.36 13.51 8.23
C ILE A 109 -0.52 14.17 9.31
N GLU A 110 -0.58 15.50 9.46
CA GLU A 110 0.22 16.24 10.45
C GLU A 110 -0.16 15.97 11.92
N ASN A 111 -1.45 15.74 12.20
CA ASN A 111 -1.97 15.56 13.56
C ASN A 111 -2.38 14.10 13.79
N ILE A 112 -1.45 13.30 14.32
CA ILE A 112 -1.70 11.88 14.61
C ILE A 112 -2.44 11.70 15.94
N PRO A 113 -3.63 11.08 15.96
CA PRO A 113 -4.38 10.87 17.20
C PRO A 113 -3.64 9.98 18.21
N LYS A 114 -3.77 10.28 19.51
CA LYS A 114 -3.12 9.52 20.60
C LYS A 114 -3.38 8.01 20.53
N LYS A 115 -4.61 7.60 20.17
CA LYS A 115 -4.95 6.18 19.99
C LYS A 115 -4.06 5.50 18.95
N VAL A 116 -3.71 6.18 17.85
CA VAL A 116 -2.83 5.63 16.82
C VAL A 116 -1.41 5.47 17.35
N GLN A 117 -0.89 6.46 18.09
CA GLN A 117 0.43 6.39 18.71
C GLN A 117 0.59 5.16 19.62
N ILE A 118 -0.50 4.74 20.28
CA ILE A 118 -0.53 3.55 21.13
C ILE A 118 -0.53 2.23 20.34
N VAL A 119 -1.01 2.19 19.10
CA VAL A 119 -1.17 0.93 18.33
C VAL A 119 -0.34 0.85 17.04
N MET A 120 0.38 1.91 16.65
CA MET A 120 1.17 1.94 15.41
C MET A 120 2.41 1.03 15.44
N GLU A 121 2.86 0.61 16.63
CA GLU A 121 4.10 -0.15 16.84
C GLU A 121 5.30 0.58 16.20
N ASN A 122 5.96 -0.05 15.23
CA ASN A 122 7.08 0.50 14.45
C ASN A 122 6.67 0.95 13.04
N ARG A 123 5.37 1.10 12.75
CA ARG A 123 4.89 1.54 11.43
C ARG A 123 5.13 3.03 11.25
N ILE A 124 5.86 3.41 10.21
CA ILE A 124 6.30 4.80 10.02
C ILE A 124 5.50 5.54 8.95
N GLY A 125 5.16 4.90 7.82
CA GLY A 125 4.50 5.57 6.70
C GLY A 125 3.20 4.93 6.22
N ASP A 126 3.02 3.63 6.47
CA ASP A 126 1.88 2.87 5.97
C ASP A 126 1.47 1.75 6.98
N CYS A 127 0.39 1.03 6.67
CA CYS A 127 -0.13 -0.07 7.47
C CYS A 127 -0.72 -1.16 6.57
N GLU A 128 -0.12 -2.34 6.62
CA GLU A 128 -0.53 -3.50 5.81
C GLU A 128 -1.28 -4.58 6.61
N ILE A 129 -1.70 -4.31 7.85
CA ILE A 129 -2.30 -5.33 8.74
C ILE A 129 -3.52 -6.02 8.10
N CYS A 130 -4.41 -5.26 7.46
CA CYS A 130 -5.57 -5.83 6.77
C CYS A 130 -5.15 -6.74 5.60
N GLN A 131 -4.09 -6.36 4.88
CA GLN A 131 -3.53 -7.13 3.77
C GLN A 131 -2.85 -8.40 4.29
N GLN A 132 -2.07 -8.30 5.37
CA GLN A 132 -1.40 -9.43 6.01
C GLN A 132 -2.40 -10.47 6.53
N ALA A 133 -3.53 -10.03 7.07
CA ALA A 133 -4.60 -10.91 7.55
C ALA A 133 -5.43 -11.55 6.41
N CYS A 134 -5.32 -11.05 5.19
CA CYS A 134 -6.13 -11.51 4.06
C CYS A 134 -5.63 -12.87 3.53
N PRO A 135 -6.49 -13.92 3.47
CA PRO A 135 -6.06 -15.25 2.99
C PRO A 135 -5.48 -15.26 1.58
N TRP A 136 -5.95 -14.35 0.71
CA TRP A 136 -5.47 -14.22 -0.66
C TRP A 136 -4.01 -13.77 -0.77
N ASN A 137 -3.47 -13.18 0.29
CA ASN A 137 -2.08 -12.73 0.35
C ASN A 137 -1.15 -13.73 1.03
N LYS A 138 -1.66 -14.75 1.72
CA LYS A 138 -0.83 -15.68 2.52
C LYS A 138 0.34 -16.24 1.71
N LYS A 139 0.06 -16.80 0.52
CA LYS A 139 1.10 -17.36 -0.36
C LYS A 139 2.16 -16.34 -0.78
N HIS A 140 1.80 -15.06 -0.85
CA HIS A 140 2.69 -13.97 -1.26
C HIS A 140 3.50 -13.38 -0.10
N LEU A 141 3.01 -13.53 1.13
CA LEU A 141 3.78 -13.22 2.33
C LEU A 141 4.85 -14.29 2.55
N ASP A 142 4.47 -15.56 2.39
CA ASP A 142 5.38 -16.71 2.54
C ASP A 142 6.41 -16.72 1.39
N ASN A 143 5.96 -16.41 0.17
CA ASN A 143 6.79 -16.37 -1.03
C ASN A 143 6.51 -15.09 -1.83
N PRO A 144 7.28 -14.01 -1.57
CA PRO A 144 7.12 -12.74 -2.29
C PRO A 144 7.16 -12.93 -3.81
N LEU A 145 6.32 -12.16 -4.50
CA LEU A 145 6.22 -12.18 -5.95
C LEU A 145 7.60 -11.89 -6.58
N ALA A 146 8.03 -12.73 -7.52
CA ALA A 146 9.22 -12.50 -8.33
C ALA A 146 8.79 -11.95 -9.69
N THR A 147 9.07 -10.67 -9.92
CA THR A 147 8.77 -9.93 -11.14
C THR A 147 9.97 -9.04 -11.49
N LYS A 148 10.05 -8.59 -12.74
CA LYS A 148 11.07 -7.63 -13.18
C LYS A 148 11.11 -6.35 -12.31
N MET A 149 10.00 -5.98 -11.67
CA MET A 149 9.91 -4.83 -10.78
C MET A 149 10.31 -5.14 -9.33
N THR A 150 10.07 -6.35 -8.86
CA THR A 150 10.29 -6.74 -7.45
C THR A 150 11.66 -7.37 -7.21
N GLU A 151 12.25 -8.04 -8.21
CA GLU A 151 13.56 -8.67 -8.09
C GLU A 151 14.70 -7.69 -7.78
N PRO A 152 14.82 -6.54 -8.46
CA PRO A 152 15.88 -5.57 -8.13
C PRO A 152 15.71 -4.99 -6.73
N PHE A 153 14.45 -4.82 -6.30
CA PHE A 153 14.13 -4.33 -4.97
C PHE A 153 14.50 -5.35 -3.89
N ARG A 154 14.13 -6.61 -4.10
CA ARG A 154 14.38 -7.71 -3.15
C ARG A 154 15.86 -7.88 -2.83
N LYS A 155 16.73 -7.76 -3.83
CA LYS A 155 18.19 -7.85 -3.64
C LYS A 155 18.75 -6.74 -2.75
N LYS A 156 18.09 -5.58 -2.69
CA LYS A 156 18.52 -4.43 -1.88
C LYS A 156 17.94 -4.43 -0.47
N ILE A 157 16.90 -5.22 -0.19
CA ILE A 157 16.26 -5.21 1.13
C ILE A 157 17.27 -5.60 2.22
N GLU A 158 18.11 -6.60 1.96
CA GLU A 158 19.17 -7.03 2.88
C GLU A 158 20.18 -5.89 3.11
N ASP A 159 20.58 -5.19 2.06
CA ASP A 159 21.49 -4.03 2.15
C ASP A 159 20.91 -2.85 2.98
N TRP A 160 19.59 -2.84 3.19
CA TRP A 160 18.89 -1.77 3.92
C TRP A 160 18.46 -2.15 5.32
N GLU A 161 18.68 -3.39 5.75
CA GLU A 161 18.21 -3.85 7.06
C GLU A 161 18.78 -2.98 8.19
N ASP A 162 20.08 -2.71 8.15
CA ASP A 162 20.74 -1.80 9.08
C ASP A 162 20.21 -0.37 8.97
N PHE A 163 19.94 0.11 7.76
CA PHE A 163 19.43 1.47 7.55
C PHE A 163 18.07 1.68 8.21
N PHE A 164 17.16 0.71 8.08
CA PHE A 164 15.81 0.76 8.65
C PHE A 164 15.75 0.42 10.15
N TYR A 165 16.90 0.17 10.78
CA TYR A 165 16.97 0.05 12.22
C TYR A 165 16.58 1.37 12.90
N LEU A 166 15.68 1.28 13.88
CA LEU A 166 14.97 2.46 14.41
C LEU A 166 15.90 3.54 14.99
N PRO A 167 16.98 3.23 15.75
CA PRO A 167 17.98 4.22 16.16
C PRO A 167 18.65 4.97 15.00
N ASN A 168 18.91 4.30 13.87
CA ASN A 168 19.51 4.93 12.70
C ASN A 168 18.53 5.91 12.05
N LEU A 169 17.24 5.55 12.00
CA LEU A 169 16.18 6.44 11.52
C LEU A 169 15.99 7.68 12.42
N VAL A 170 16.24 7.57 13.73
CA VAL A 170 16.19 8.72 14.66
C VAL A 170 17.31 9.73 14.36
N ALA A 171 18.49 9.25 13.97
CA ALA A 171 19.63 10.08 13.61
C ALA A 171 19.58 10.62 12.17
N LEU A 172 18.64 10.13 11.36
CA LEU A 172 18.53 10.49 9.95
C LEU A 172 18.18 11.97 9.78
N SER A 173 19.02 12.70 9.04
CA SER A 173 18.77 14.11 8.68
C SER A 173 17.75 14.22 7.55
N GLU A 174 17.19 15.42 7.33
CA GLU A 174 16.28 15.66 6.20
C GLU A 174 16.96 15.40 4.85
N LYS A 175 18.23 15.79 4.72
CA LYS A 175 19.03 15.52 3.53
C LYS A 175 19.17 14.01 3.29
N GLY A 176 19.57 13.27 4.33
CA GLY A 176 19.71 11.81 4.25
C GLY A 176 18.38 11.10 3.98
N TYR A 177 17.28 11.60 4.54
CA TYR A 177 15.92 11.14 4.23
C TYR A 177 15.64 11.26 2.73
N ARG A 178 15.88 12.42 2.13
CA ARG A 178 15.62 12.65 0.70
C ARG A 178 16.49 11.75 -0.18
N GLU A 179 17.78 11.68 0.12
CA GLU A 179 18.72 10.83 -0.62
C GLU A 179 18.34 9.35 -0.57
N MET A 180 17.87 8.86 0.58
CA MET A 180 17.60 7.44 0.81
C MET A 180 16.16 7.00 0.58
N LEU A 181 15.16 7.88 0.70
CA LEU A 181 13.75 7.49 0.69
C LEU A 181 12.92 8.11 -0.44
N ASP A 182 13.39 9.15 -1.11
CA ASP A 182 12.63 9.76 -2.22
C ASP A 182 12.46 8.76 -3.38
N HIS A 183 13.48 7.93 -3.65
CA HIS A 183 13.40 6.90 -4.70
C HIS A 183 12.45 5.74 -4.35
N LEU A 184 12.03 5.62 -3.08
CA LEU A 184 11.03 4.66 -2.64
C LEU A 184 9.59 5.17 -2.80
N ASN A 185 9.44 6.43 -3.22
CA ASN A 185 8.15 7.07 -3.47
C ASN A 185 7.16 6.91 -2.29
N THR A 186 7.66 7.07 -1.06
CA THR A 186 6.85 6.89 0.16
C THR A 186 5.72 7.91 0.25
N GLY A 187 5.87 9.07 -0.40
CA GLY A 187 4.91 10.17 -0.36
C GLY A 187 4.81 10.86 1.01
N VAL A 188 5.62 10.47 1.99
CA VAL A 188 5.57 11.00 3.36
C VAL A 188 6.56 12.18 3.48
N PRO A 189 6.14 13.36 3.94
CA PRO A 189 7.06 14.45 4.24
C PRO A 189 8.01 14.11 5.39
N TYR A 190 9.28 14.53 5.33
CA TYR A 190 10.28 14.26 6.36
C TYR A 190 9.82 14.61 7.78
N LYS A 191 9.12 15.74 7.97
CA LYS A 191 8.55 16.15 9.26
C LYS A 191 7.60 15.08 9.84
N ILE A 192 6.76 14.48 8.99
CA ILE A 192 5.78 13.46 9.37
C ILE A 192 6.48 12.12 9.63
N PHE A 193 7.41 11.75 8.75
CA PHE A 193 8.28 10.58 8.91
C PHE A 193 9.02 10.63 10.27
N ARG A 194 9.73 11.73 10.53
CA ARG A 194 10.52 11.93 11.75
C ARG A 194 9.65 11.86 13.00
N ARG A 195 8.46 12.47 12.98
CA ARG A 195 7.49 12.36 14.08
C ARG A 195 7.16 10.89 14.37
N ASN A 196 6.83 10.12 13.35
CA ASN A 196 6.43 8.72 13.51
C ASN A 196 7.59 7.85 14.02
N VAL A 197 8.81 8.09 13.53
CA VAL A 197 10.04 7.44 14.02
C VAL A 197 10.25 7.69 15.51
N LEU A 198 10.09 8.94 15.96
CA LEU A 198 10.27 9.29 17.38
C LEU A 198 9.23 8.62 18.27
N ILE A 199 7.96 8.57 17.84
CA ILE A 199 6.88 7.88 18.57
C ILE A 199 7.19 6.38 18.67
N ALA A 200 7.59 5.75 17.56
CA ALA A 200 7.98 4.35 17.55
C ALA A 200 9.17 4.08 18.49
N MET A 201 10.18 4.96 18.50
CA MET A 201 11.37 4.81 19.35
C MET A 201 11.03 4.94 20.83
N GLU A 202 10.19 5.91 21.20
CA GLU A 202 9.74 6.07 22.59
C GLU A 202 9.00 4.82 23.07
N ARG A 203 8.16 4.23 22.21
CA ARG A 203 7.48 2.98 22.51
C ARG A 203 8.44 1.81 22.68
N ALA A 204 9.41 1.66 21.78
CA ALA A 204 10.38 0.58 21.83
C ALA A 204 11.17 0.60 23.15
N LYS A 205 11.57 1.79 23.62
CA LYS A 205 12.22 1.96 24.93
C LYS A 205 11.35 1.48 26.09
N LYS A 206 10.07 1.90 26.14
CA LYS A 206 9.12 1.48 27.18
C LYS A 206 8.93 -0.04 27.22
N VAL A 207 8.82 -0.68 26.05
CA VAL A 207 8.69 -2.15 25.95
C VAL A 207 9.95 -2.85 26.45
N GLY A 208 11.14 -2.36 26.08
CA GLY A 208 12.41 -2.90 26.56
C GLY A 208 12.60 -2.76 28.08
N GLU A 209 12.20 -1.62 28.66
CA GLU A 209 12.20 -1.42 30.11
C GLU A 209 11.25 -2.36 30.85
N MET A 210 10.08 -2.68 30.26
CA MET A 210 9.12 -3.63 30.82
C MET A 210 9.59 -5.08 30.70
N ALA A 211 10.31 -5.44 29.64
CA ALA A 211 10.85 -6.80 29.45
C ALA A 211 12.04 -7.12 30.37
N ASN A 212 12.73 -6.09 30.86
CA ASN A 212 13.86 -6.21 31.78
C ASN A 212 13.46 -6.11 33.27
N LYS A 213 12.16 -6.02 33.59
CA LYS A 213 11.59 -6.05 34.94
C LYS A 213 10.87 -7.38 35.16
#